data_AF-A0A0N1I8C9-F1
#
_entry.id   AF-A0A0N1I8C9-F1
#
_cell.length_a   1.000
_cell.length_b   1.000
_cell.length_c   1.000
_cell.angle_alpha   90.00
_cell.angle_beta   90.00
_cell.angle_gamma   90.00
#
_symmetry.space_group_name_H-M   'P 1'
#
loop_
_entity.id
_entity.type
_entity.pdbx_description
1 polymer ?
#
loop_
_entity_poly.entity_id
_entity_poly.type
_entity_poly.pdbx_seq_one_letter_code
_entity_poly.pdbx_strand_id
1 'polypeptide(L)'
;MYNGVEAAVVKGTGLSGYIQRSRVNVTTAGRSTAPLTEDEVAKEGGETVNPLAQHRAQGENKEAASRLAAHRALRDVRLRVLLYREEREAAGVDAVTVDRECGELYESLLTAAKQQLKTQHNAEQAKSAAKFAAAFNVRPTAASAAATTSAAGGTRGSAFDRALQDAEKQSNEEERRQRQEQR
;
A
#
# COMPACT_ATOMS: atom_id res chain seq x y z
N MET A 1 -20.97 3.61 -57.68
CA MET A 1 -19.58 3.20 -57.38
C MET A 1 -19.46 2.97 -55.87
N TYR A 2 -18.97 1.81 -55.44
CA TYR A 2 -18.61 1.53 -54.05
C TYR A 2 -17.16 2.00 -53.85
N ASN A 3 -16.89 2.83 -52.85
CA ASN A 3 -15.58 3.45 -52.63
C ASN A 3 -14.54 2.45 -52.09
N GLY A 4 -14.20 1.40 -52.83
CA GLY A 4 -13.26 0.34 -52.41
C GLY A 4 -13.78 -0.55 -51.28
N VAL A 5 -15.03 -0.39 -50.87
CA VAL A 5 -15.70 -1.26 -49.88
C VAL A 5 -16.51 -2.31 -50.64
N GLU A 6 -15.83 -3.37 -51.05
CA GLU A 6 -16.43 -4.49 -51.77
C GLU A 6 -16.25 -5.78 -50.96
N ALA A 7 -17.30 -6.60 -50.91
CA ALA A 7 -17.16 -7.98 -50.46
C ALA A 7 -16.41 -8.73 -51.56
N ALA A 8 -15.19 -9.18 -51.27
CA ALA A 8 -14.20 -9.57 -52.29
C ALA A 8 -14.72 -10.60 -53.32
N VAL A 9 -15.69 -11.45 -52.99
CA VAL A 9 -16.49 -12.23 -53.97
C VAL A 9 -17.83 -12.60 -53.30
N VAL A 10 -18.97 -12.27 -53.93
CA VAL A 10 -20.30 -12.60 -53.40
C VAL A 10 -20.75 -14.03 -53.78
N LYS A 11 -20.22 -14.58 -54.87
CA LYS A 11 -20.57 -15.91 -55.38
C LYS A 11 -20.08 -17.02 -54.43
N GLY A 12 -21.00 -17.87 -53.98
CA GLY A 12 -20.70 -18.99 -53.07
C GLY A 12 -20.96 -18.73 -51.58
N THR A 13 -21.25 -17.47 -51.20
CA THR A 13 -21.54 -17.12 -49.79
C THR A 13 -23.03 -17.23 -49.42
N GLY A 14 -23.92 -17.37 -50.41
CA GLY A 14 -25.38 -17.40 -50.19
C GLY A 14 -25.99 -16.06 -49.78
N LEU A 15 -25.21 -14.97 -49.76
CA LEU A 15 -25.65 -13.62 -49.41
C LEU A 15 -25.89 -12.77 -50.67
N SER A 16 -26.76 -11.77 -50.56
CA SER A 16 -27.12 -10.89 -51.69
C SER A 16 -26.02 -9.92 -52.11
N GLY A 17 -24.92 -9.82 -51.35
CA GLY A 17 -23.85 -8.86 -51.60
C GLY A 17 -24.22 -7.41 -51.31
N TYR A 18 -25.39 -7.15 -50.72
CA TYR A 18 -25.84 -5.80 -50.41
C TYR A 18 -25.07 -5.22 -49.21
N ILE A 19 -24.30 -4.16 -49.45
CA ILE A 19 -23.51 -3.47 -48.43
C ILE A 19 -24.26 -2.20 -48.02
N GLN A 20 -24.74 -2.16 -46.77
CA GLN A 20 -25.34 -0.97 -46.15
C GLN A 20 -24.27 -0.12 -45.47
N ARG A 21 -24.34 1.20 -45.66
CA ARG A 21 -23.51 2.14 -44.89
C ARG A 21 -23.98 2.16 -43.44
N SER A 22 -23.09 1.82 -42.51
CA SER A 22 -23.37 1.93 -41.07
C SER A 22 -23.64 3.38 -40.69
N ARG A 23 -24.75 3.62 -39.97
CA ARG A 23 -25.10 4.94 -39.41
C ARG A 23 -24.32 5.29 -38.13
N VAL A 24 -23.55 4.36 -37.58
CA VAL A 24 -22.76 4.57 -36.35
C VAL A 24 -21.44 5.30 -36.63
N ASN A 25 -20.95 5.29 -37.89
CA ASN A 25 -19.65 5.87 -38.25
C ASN A 25 -19.68 7.39 -38.53
N VAL A 26 -20.75 8.10 -38.18
CA VAL A 26 -20.82 9.56 -38.40
C VAL A 26 -19.83 10.32 -37.51
N THR A 27 -19.36 9.73 -36.41
CA THR A 27 -18.38 10.36 -35.50
C THR A 27 -16.92 10.19 -35.93
N THR A 28 -16.60 9.25 -36.84
CA THR A 28 -15.20 9.02 -37.26
C THR A 28 -14.79 9.84 -38.48
N ALA A 29 -15.74 10.43 -39.21
CA ALA A 29 -15.47 11.26 -40.39
C ALA A 29 -14.85 12.64 -40.07
N GLY A 30 -14.76 13.01 -38.79
CA GLY A 30 -14.06 14.21 -38.32
C GLY A 30 -12.62 13.97 -37.83
N ARG A 31 -12.13 12.73 -37.84
CA ARG A 31 -10.78 12.41 -37.36
C ARG A 31 -9.79 12.68 -38.48
N SER A 32 -9.23 13.90 -38.48
CA SER A 32 -8.18 14.31 -39.41
C SER A 32 -7.06 13.27 -39.43
N THR A 33 -6.78 12.78 -40.64
CA THR A 33 -5.65 11.91 -40.98
C THR A 33 -4.34 12.69 -40.90
N ALA A 34 -3.92 13.02 -39.68
CA ALA A 34 -2.54 13.36 -39.38
C ALA A 34 -2.02 12.31 -38.40
N PRO A 35 -0.81 11.74 -38.60
CA PRO A 35 -0.20 10.88 -37.61
C PRO A 35 0.06 11.71 -36.36
N LEU A 36 -0.76 11.51 -35.33
CA LEU A 36 -0.55 12.07 -33.99
C LEU A 36 0.84 11.63 -33.54
N THR A 37 1.69 12.60 -33.16
CA THR A 37 2.96 12.31 -32.51
C THR A 37 2.68 11.63 -31.17
N GLU A 38 3.61 10.80 -30.68
CA GLU A 38 3.44 10.00 -29.45
C GLU A 38 3.05 10.85 -28.22
N ASP A 39 3.40 12.14 -28.22
CA ASP A 39 3.02 13.12 -27.18
C ASP A 39 1.54 13.56 -27.22
N GLU A 40 0.86 13.48 -28.37
CA GLU A 40 -0.55 13.85 -28.50
C GLU A 40 -1.49 12.67 -28.17
N VAL A 41 -1.03 11.44 -28.39
CA VAL A 41 -1.77 10.22 -27.99
C VAL A 41 -1.90 10.13 -26.46
N ALA A 42 -0.89 10.60 -25.72
CA ALA A 42 -0.95 10.70 -24.26
C ALA A 42 -1.98 11.72 -23.76
N LYS A 43 -2.34 12.72 -24.58
CA LYS A 43 -3.32 13.76 -24.22
C LYS A 43 -4.76 13.41 -24.59
N GLU A 44 -4.98 12.67 -25.67
CA GLU A 44 -6.34 12.29 -26.11
C GLU A 44 -6.87 11.01 -25.45
N GLY A 45 -6.00 10.13 -24.95
CA GLY A 45 -6.39 8.94 -24.18
C GLY A 45 -6.38 9.14 -22.66
N GLY A 46 -5.88 10.27 -22.20
CA GLY A 46 -5.85 10.61 -20.78
C GLY A 46 -7.19 11.21 -20.38
N GLU A 47 -8.08 10.42 -19.78
CA GLU A 47 -9.00 11.00 -18.79
C GLU A 47 -8.15 11.94 -17.94
N THR A 48 -8.45 13.24 -17.94
CA THR A 48 -7.81 14.20 -17.06
C THR A 48 -8.18 13.81 -15.64
N VAL A 49 -7.46 12.84 -15.07
CA VAL A 49 -7.76 12.29 -13.76
C VAL A 49 -7.58 13.43 -12.78
N ASN A 50 -8.69 13.86 -12.20
CA ASN A 50 -8.68 14.92 -11.22
C ASN A 50 -7.66 14.55 -10.11
N PRO A 51 -6.64 15.38 -9.84
CA PRO A 51 -5.58 15.05 -8.89
C PRO A 51 -6.13 14.77 -7.48
N LEU A 52 -7.26 15.38 -7.11
CA LEU A 52 -7.95 15.09 -5.85
C LEU A 52 -8.61 13.71 -5.86
N ALA A 53 -9.19 13.30 -6.99
CA ALA A 53 -9.75 11.96 -7.16
C ALA A 53 -8.64 10.90 -7.10
N GLN A 54 -7.49 11.17 -7.72
CA GLN A 54 -6.32 10.30 -7.64
C GLN A 54 -5.81 10.14 -6.20
N HIS A 55 -5.76 11.24 -5.43
CA HIS A 55 -5.33 11.20 -4.04
C HIS A 55 -6.30 10.41 -3.14
N ARG A 56 -7.62 10.56 -3.35
CA ARG A 56 -8.63 9.75 -2.64
C ARG A 56 -8.49 8.27 -2.97
N ALA A 57 -8.39 7.92 -4.26
CA ALA A 57 -8.20 6.55 -4.71
C ALA A 57 -6.91 5.93 -4.14
N GLN A 58 -5.82 6.70 -4.05
CA GLN A 58 -4.58 6.22 -3.41
C GLN A 58 -4.75 5.96 -1.91
N GLY A 59 -5.55 6.76 -1.20
CA GLY A 59 -5.87 6.54 0.22
C GLY A 59 -6.67 5.25 0.41
N GLU A 60 -7.76 5.09 -0.34
CA GLU A 60 -8.61 3.90 -0.31
C GLU A 60 -7.84 2.63 -0.71
N ASN A 61 -6.97 2.71 -1.72
CA ASN A 61 -6.12 1.59 -2.13
C ASN A 61 -5.11 1.19 -1.04
N LYS A 62 -4.57 2.14 -0.28
CA LYS A 62 -3.69 1.83 0.86
C LYS A 62 -4.44 1.13 1.97
N GLU A 63 -5.66 1.56 2.28
CA GLU A 63 -6.51 0.88 3.25
C GLU A 63 -6.93 -0.52 2.80
N ALA A 64 -7.28 -0.69 1.53
CA ALA A 64 -7.58 -1.99 0.97
C ALA A 64 -6.35 -2.92 1.02
N ALA A 65 -5.16 -2.40 0.68
CA ALA A 65 -3.91 -3.15 0.75
C ALA A 65 -3.58 -3.60 2.19
N SER A 66 -3.78 -2.75 3.20
CA SER A 66 -3.52 -3.11 4.59
C SER A 66 -4.48 -4.19 5.09
N ARG A 67 -5.77 -4.12 4.72
CA ARG A 67 -6.76 -5.18 5.01
C ARG A 67 -6.38 -6.50 4.34
N LEU A 68 -5.95 -6.45 3.08
CA LEU A 68 -5.48 -7.64 2.36
C LEU A 68 -4.22 -8.25 3.00
N ALA A 69 -3.28 -7.42 3.45
CA ALA A 69 -2.08 -7.89 4.15
C ALA A 69 -2.45 -8.61 5.46
N ALA A 70 -3.38 -8.06 6.24
CA ALA A 70 -3.87 -8.70 7.46
C ALA A 70 -4.57 -10.04 7.17
N HIS A 71 -5.39 -10.10 6.12
CA HIS A 71 -6.06 -11.34 5.72
C HIS A 71 -5.07 -12.42 5.25
N ARG A 72 -4.05 -12.03 4.47
CA ARG A 72 -2.97 -12.93 4.05
C ARG A 72 -2.23 -13.50 5.25
N ALA A 73 -1.84 -12.66 6.20
CA ALA A 73 -1.16 -13.10 7.42
C ALA A 73 -2.01 -14.11 8.22
N LEU A 74 -3.31 -13.88 8.39
CA LEU A 74 -4.21 -14.83 9.06
C LEU A 74 -4.37 -16.15 8.30
N ARG A 75 -4.46 -16.08 6.97
CA ARG A 75 -4.53 -17.27 6.12
C ARG A 75 -3.25 -18.10 6.24
N ASP A 76 -2.09 -17.46 6.22
CA ASP A 76 -0.80 -18.13 6.33
C ASP A 76 -0.64 -18.86 7.68
N VAL A 77 -1.09 -18.23 8.78
CA VAL A 77 -1.14 -18.87 10.10
C VAL A 77 -2.01 -20.13 10.06
N ARG A 78 -3.24 -20.03 9.52
CA ARG A 78 -4.16 -21.18 9.45
C ARG A 78 -3.61 -22.31 8.58
N LEU A 79 -3.02 -21.98 7.43
CA LEU A 79 -2.42 -22.98 6.54
C LEU A 79 -1.27 -23.71 7.23
N ARG A 80 -0.40 -23.01 7.97
CA ARG A 80 0.68 -23.65 8.73
C ARG A 80 0.16 -24.61 9.79
N VAL A 81 -0.90 -24.24 10.52
CA VAL A 81 -1.51 -25.11 11.53
C VAL A 81 -2.16 -26.34 10.89
N LEU A 82 -2.84 -26.17 9.75
CA LEU A 82 -3.42 -27.31 9.01
C LEU A 82 -2.36 -28.26 8.50
N LEU A 83 -1.28 -27.75 7.89
CA LEU A 83 -0.17 -28.59 7.43
C LEU A 83 0.50 -29.32 8.59
N TYR A 84 0.72 -28.62 9.71
CA TYR A 84 1.28 -29.24 10.92
C TYR A 84 0.39 -30.36 11.46
N ARG A 85 -0.93 -30.15 11.47
CA ARG A 85 -1.91 -31.15 11.86
C ARG A 85 -1.83 -32.38 10.96
N GLU A 86 -1.83 -32.19 9.64
CA GLU A 86 -1.71 -33.27 8.65
C GLU A 86 -0.41 -34.07 8.84
N GLU A 87 0.72 -33.39 9.07
CA GLU A 87 2.01 -34.03 9.35
C GLU A 87 1.98 -34.90 10.61
N ARG A 88 1.34 -34.42 11.68
CA ARG A 88 1.24 -35.14 12.96
C ARG A 88 0.24 -36.30 12.92
N GLU A 89 -0.88 -36.13 12.25
CA GLU A 89 -1.85 -37.19 11.99
C GLU A 89 -1.21 -38.29 11.12
N ALA A 90 -0.45 -37.92 10.08
CA ALA A 90 0.29 -38.87 9.25
C ALA A 90 1.39 -39.63 10.03
N ALA A 91 1.98 -39.00 11.05
CA ALA A 91 2.95 -39.63 11.95
C ALA A 91 2.30 -40.56 13.00
N GLY A 92 0.97 -40.65 13.05
CA GLY A 92 0.24 -41.50 13.98
C GLY A 92 0.24 -40.99 15.42
N VAL A 93 0.40 -39.68 15.62
CA VAL A 93 0.29 -39.05 16.95
C VAL A 93 -1.17 -39.06 17.41
N ASP A 94 -1.39 -39.21 18.72
CA ASP A 94 -2.74 -39.21 19.28
C ASP A 94 -3.45 -37.86 19.06
N ALA A 95 -4.75 -37.91 18.74
CA ALA A 95 -5.53 -36.75 18.31
C ALA A 95 -5.58 -35.65 19.38
N VAL A 96 -5.63 -36.02 20.67
CA VAL A 96 -5.67 -35.06 21.77
C VAL A 96 -4.35 -34.29 21.89
N THR A 97 -3.23 -34.96 21.61
CA THR A 97 -1.91 -34.31 21.60
C THR A 97 -1.77 -33.39 20.40
N VAL A 98 -2.23 -33.82 19.21
CA VAL A 98 -2.23 -32.98 18.01
C VAL A 98 -3.05 -31.72 18.20
N ASP A 99 -4.26 -31.82 18.75
CA ASP A 99 -5.14 -30.66 18.98
C ASP A 99 -4.51 -29.65 19.95
N ARG A 100 -3.86 -30.13 21.01
CA ARG A 100 -3.14 -29.27 21.96
C ARG A 100 -1.97 -28.54 21.29
N GLU A 101 -1.11 -29.27 20.58
CA GLU A 101 0.04 -28.70 19.88
C GLU A 101 -0.40 -27.70 18.80
N CYS A 102 -1.48 -27.99 18.07
CA CYS A 102 -2.06 -27.09 17.08
C CYS A 102 -2.59 -25.80 17.73
N GLY A 103 -3.19 -25.88 18.92
CA GLY A 103 -3.63 -24.72 19.69
C GLY A 103 -2.46 -23.82 20.09
N GLU A 104 -1.42 -24.40 20.67
CA GLU A 104 -0.20 -23.68 21.08
C GLU A 104 0.52 -23.06 19.86
N LEU A 105 0.61 -23.79 18.75
CA LEU A 105 1.16 -23.30 17.49
C LEU A 105 0.34 -22.14 16.90
N TYR A 106 -0.99 -22.24 16.94
CA TYR A 106 -1.87 -21.19 16.44
C TYR A 106 -1.69 -19.88 17.23
N GLU A 107 -1.68 -19.95 18.56
CA GLU A 107 -1.51 -18.77 19.41
C GLU A 107 -0.15 -18.10 19.21
N SER A 108 0.93 -18.89 19.14
CA SER A 108 2.28 -18.38 18.90
C SER A 108 2.42 -17.73 17.52
N LEU A 109 1.90 -18.36 16.47
CA LEU A 109 1.92 -17.78 15.11
C LEU A 109 1.04 -16.52 15.01
N LEU A 110 -0.09 -16.48 15.70
CA LEU A 110 -1.00 -15.34 15.69
C LEU A 110 -0.39 -14.12 16.39
N THR A 111 0.29 -14.32 17.52
CA THR A 111 1.02 -13.24 18.21
C THR A 111 2.16 -12.70 17.35
N ALA A 112 2.95 -13.59 16.71
CA ALA A 112 4.01 -13.19 15.78
C ALA A 112 3.45 -12.40 14.58
N ALA A 113 2.37 -12.87 13.95
CA ALA A 113 1.72 -12.19 12.83
C ALA A 113 1.20 -10.80 13.21
N LYS A 114 0.60 -10.64 14.40
CA LYS A 114 0.18 -9.33 14.92
C LYS A 114 1.36 -8.37 15.10
N GLN A 115 2.48 -8.86 15.62
CA GLN A 115 3.70 -8.04 15.78
C GLN A 115 4.29 -7.64 14.43
N GLN A 116 4.29 -8.55 13.45
CA GLN A 116 4.74 -8.25 12.09
C GLN A 116 3.88 -7.17 11.42
N LEU A 117 2.55 -7.26 11.52
CA LEU A 117 1.67 -6.22 10.97
C LEU A 117 1.89 -4.86 11.64
N LYS A 118 2.09 -4.84 12.97
CA LYS A 118 2.41 -3.60 13.70
C LYS A 118 3.73 -2.98 13.25
N THR A 119 4.78 -3.79 13.12
CA THR A 119 6.11 -3.31 12.69
C THR A 119 6.09 -2.81 11.25
N GLN A 120 5.37 -3.48 10.34
CA GLN A 120 5.16 -3.01 8.97
C GLN A 120 4.44 -1.65 8.94
N HIS A 121 3.34 -1.51 9.68
CA HIS A 121 2.61 -0.26 9.78
C HIS A 121 3.48 0.89 10.33
N ASN A 122 4.25 0.63 11.40
CA ASN A 122 5.16 1.62 11.96
C ASN A 122 6.28 2.00 10.98
N ALA A 123 6.81 1.04 10.22
CA ALA A 123 7.81 1.30 9.20
C ALA A 123 7.26 2.15 8.04
N GLU A 124 6.00 1.93 7.64
CA GLU A 124 5.32 2.77 6.64
C GLU A 124 5.09 4.20 7.16
N GLN A 125 4.66 4.32 8.42
CA GLN A 125 4.53 5.62 9.07
C GLN A 125 5.87 6.36 9.16
N ALA A 126 6.94 5.67 9.54
CA ALA A 126 8.29 6.24 9.59
C ALA A 126 8.75 6.72 8.20
N LYS A 127 8.50 5.94 7.13
CA LYS A 127 8.79 6.36 5.75
C LYS A 127 7.99 7.61 5.35
N SER A 128 6.72 7.69 5.75
CA SER A 128 5.89 8.87 5.48
C SER A 128 6.39 10.09 6.26
N ALA A 129 6.72 9.92 7.54
CA ALA A 129 7.25 10.98 8.40
C ALA A 129 8.60 11.50 7.88
N ALA A 130 9.48 10.61 7.42
CA ALA A 130 10.74 11.00 6.80
C ALA A 130 10.55 11.83 5.52
N LYS A 131 9.56 11.47 4.68
CA LYS A 131 9.20 12.27 3.50
C LYS A 131 8.67 13.65 3.87
N PHE A 132 7.84 13.74 4.92
CA PHE A 132 7.38 15.04 5.43
C PHE A 132 8.53 15.86 5.98
N ALA A 133 9.41 15.27 6.80
CA ALA A 133 10.57 15.97 7.35
C ALA A 133 11.49 16.52 6.25
N ALA A 134 11.72 15.74 5.18
CA ALA A 134 12.47 16.19 4.02
C ALA A 134 11.77 17.33 3.26
N ALA A 135 10.45 17.27 3.08
CA ALA A 135 9.69 18.33 2.40
C ALA A 135 9.68 19.66 3.16
N PHE A 136 9.75 19.61 4.50
CA PHE A 136 9.72 20.78 5.37
C PHE A 136 11.10 21.17 5.94
N ASN A 137 12.19 20.56 5.45
CA ASN A 137 13.56 20.75 5.95
C ASN A 137 13.68 20.62 7.50
N VAL A 138 12.84 19.79 8.11
CA VAL A 138 12.88 19.53 9.55
C VAL A 138 14.03 18.55 9.79
N ARG A 139 15.11 19.03 10.42
CA ARG A 139 16.26 18.19 10.77
C ARG A 139 15.78 17.11 11.76
N PRO A 140 15.88 15.81 11.44
CA PRO A 140 15.52 14.77 12.39
C PRO A 140 16.48 14.85 13.58
N THR A 141 15.98 15.24 14.75
CA THR A 141 16.76 15.20 15.99
C THR A 141 16.86 13.75 16.46
N ALA A 142 18.00 13.38 17.04
CA ALA A 142 18.30 12.02 17.50
C ALA A 142 17.23 11.46 18.47
N ALA A 143 16.53 12.34 19.19
CA ALA A 143 15.38 11.99 20.04
C ALA A 143 14.18 11.40 19.25
N SER A 144 13.95 11.83 18.01
CA SER A 144 12.86 11.28 17.17
C SER A 144 13.18 9.89 16.60
N ALA A 145 14.45 9.60 16.35
CA ALA A 145 14.91 8.28 15.90
C ALA A 145 14.80 7.24 17.04
N ALA A 146 15.16 7.60 18.27
CA ALA A 146 15.06 6.73 19.44
C ALA A 146 13.59 6.44 19.85
N ALA A 147 12.70 7.42 19.70
CA ALA A 147 11.26 7.25 19.98
C ALA A 147 10.54 6.29 19.01
N THR A 148 11.14 6.01 17.85
CA THR A 148 10.56 5.11 16.84
C THR A 148 10.86 3.63 17.14
N THR A 149 11.96 3.35 17.86
CA THR A 149 12.36 2.00 18.29
C THR A 149 11.73 1.56 19.62
N SER A 150 11.27 2.49 20.45
CA SER A 150 10.61 2.21 21.74
C SER A 150 9.07 2.27 21.67
N ALA A 151 8.48 2.18 20.48
CA ALA A 151 7.02 2.15 20.29
C ALA A 151 6.38 0.77 20.54
N ALA A 152 7.02 -0.07 21.36
CA ALA A 152 6.48 -1.33 21.87
C ALA A 152 6.28 -1.20 23.38
N GLY A 153 5.21 -0.51 23.80
CA GLY A 153 4.79 -0.43 25.20
C GLY A 153 5.20 0.86 25.91
N GLY A 154 4.57 1.97 25.56
CA GLY A 154 4.76 3.23 26.27
C GLY A 154 3.56 4.14 26.06
N THR A 155 2.63 4.09 27.01
CA THR A 155 1.63 5.12 27.25
C THR A 155 2.25 6.51 27.07
N ARG A 156 1.90 7.19 25.97
CA ARG A 156 2.15 8.62 25.79
C ARG A 156 1.51 9.36 26.96
N GLY A 157 2.33 9.77 27.93
CA GLY A 157 1.88 10.51 29.12
C GLY A 157 2.40 9.98 30.47
N SER A 158 3.53 9.27 30.53
CA SER A 158 4.12 8.93 31.82
C SER A 158 4.77 10.16 32.46
N ALA A 159 4.50 10.41 33.75
CA ALA A 159 5.05 11.56 34.49
C ALA A 159 6.60 11.57 34.52
N PHE A 160 7.21 10.41 34.27
CA PHE A 160 8.66 10.23 34.22
C PHE A 160 9.30 10.89 32.98
N ASP A 161 8.60 10.89 31.84
CA ASP A 161 9.11 11.51 30.61
C ASP A 161 9.14 13.04 30.71
N ARG A 162 8.19 13.63 31.47
CA ARG A 162 8.19 15.08 31.75
C ARG A 162 9.37 15.48 32.64
N ALA A 163 9.66 14.69 33.67
CA ALA A 163 10.75 14.98 34.59
C ALA A 163 12.12 14.93 33.90
N LEU A 164 12.32 13.95 33.00
CA LEU A 164 13.54 13.86 32.20
C LEU A 164 13.67 15.03 31.22
N GLN A 165 12.56 15.42 30.58
CA GLN A 165 12.53 16.53 29.65
C GLN A 165 12.76 17.89 30.32
N ASP A 166 12.23 18.08 31.53
CA ASP A 166 12.46 19.28 32.34
C ASP A 166 13.90 19.35 32.86
N ALA A 167 14.50 18.21 33.23
CA ALA A 167 15.91 18.12 33.63
C ALA A 167 16.87 18.47 32.47
N GLU A 168 16.61 17.96 31.26
CA GLU A 168 17.38 18.33 30.06
C GLU A 168 17.19 19.79 29.68
N LYS A 169 16.02 20.38 29.95
CA LYS A 169 15.79 21.81 29.69
C LYS A 169 16.56 22.69 30.66
N GLN A 170 16.62 22.29 31.93
CA GLN A 170 17.37 23.02 32.97
C GLN A 170 18.88 22.97 32.71
N SER A 171 19.45 21.81 32.35
CA SER A 171 20.88 21.71 32.05
C SER A 171 21.27 22.58 30.84
N ASN A 172 20.44 22.62 29.80
CA ASN A 172 20.67 23.47 28.64
C ASN A 172 20.55 24.98 28.97
N GLU A 173 19.64 25.37 29.85
CA GLU A 173 19.52 26.77 30.31
C GLU A 173 20.70 27.18 31.20
N GLU A 174 21.21 26.28 32.04
CA GLU A 174 22.41 26.49 32.86
C GLU A 174 23.67 26.62 32.01
N GLU A 175 23.85 25.74 31.01
CA GLU A 175 24.95 25.88 30.06
C GLU A 175 24.88 27.20 29.29
N ARG A 176 23.66 27.66 28.96
CA ARG A 176 23.47 28.95 28.28
C ARG A 176 23.81 30.13 29.18
N ARG A 177 23.47 30.06 30.47
CA ARG A 177 23.84 31.09 31.46
C ARG A 177 25.35 31.13 31.70
N GLN A 178 26.00 29.97 31.87
CA GLN A 178 27.45 29.90 32.04
C GLN A 178 28.20 30.46 30.83
N ARG A 179 27.71 30.22 29.60
CA ARG A 179 28.28 30.84 28.39
C ARG A 179 28.05 32.34 28.30
N GLN A 180 27.03 32.87 28.95
CA GLN A 180 26.77 34.31 29.04
C GLN A 180 27.61 34.98 30.12
N GLU A 181 27.92 34.27 31.21
CA GLU A 181 28.78 34.76 32.31
C GLU A 181 30.28 34.72 31.97
N GLN A 182 30.68 33.89 31.01
CA GLN A 182 32.05 33.82 30.49
C GLN A 182 32.34 34.82 29.35
N ARG A 183 31.41 35.73 29.04
CA ARG A 183 31.58 36.85 28.10
C ARG A 183 31.55 38.17 28.86
#